data_AF-A0A2D6I3G3-F1
#
_entry.id   AF-A0A2D6I3G3-F1
#
_cell.length_a   1.000
_cell.length_b   1.000
_cell.length_c   1.000
_cell.angle_alpha   90.00
_cell.angle_beta   90.00
_cell.angle_gamma   90.00
#
_symmetry.space_group_name_H-M   'P 1'
#
loop_
_entity.id
_entity.type
_entity.pdbx_description
1 polymer ?
#
loop_
_entity_poly.entity_id
_entity_poly.type
_entity_poly.pdbx_seq_one_letter_code
_entity_poly.pdbx_strand_id
1 'polypeptide(L)'
;MERSRVNSRRAGVLAAVAASVLVLSGCASATPGAAAVVGNERISERDLTEQVEQVLRAQRRPVDSASEALVVTTLDRMITTQLVEQLAAENEVVVTQGELDATIANYVEASGGREAFQNTLLAQDLAPDDIDELFRVNLLAQKMGVLFDPSGTPETQSSAIFAAVAAYSEEVGTTVSPRYGQWDPAGLLVGPPPNDLSVPIQIS
;
A
#
# COMPACT_ATOMS: atom_id res chain seq x y z
N MET A 1 76.67 -20.69 19.40
CA MET A 1 77.41 -19.46 19.77
C MET A 1 76.74 -18.37 18.95
N GLU A 2 76.04 -17.38 19.45
CA GLU A 2 76.23 -16.50 20.60
C GLU A 2 74.85 -16.02 21.10
N ARG A 3 74.74 -15.83 22.41
CA ARG A 3 73.57 -15.28 23.12
C ARG A 3 73.58 -13.75 23.01
N SER A 4 72.43 -13.10 23.26
CA SER A 4 72.25 -11.98 24.24
C SER A 4 71.05 -11.11 23.80
N ARG A 5 69.87 -11.24 24.43
CA ARG A 5 69.34 -10.44 25.57
C ARG A 5 68.99 -8.99 25.17
N VAL A 6 67.94 -8.31 25.62
CA VAL A 6 66.67 -8.55 26.36
C VAL A 6 66.15 -7.12 26.60
N ASN A 7 64.83 -6.92 26.58
CA ASN A 7 64.08 -5.79 27.19
C ASN A 7 64.34 -4.38 26.65
N SER A 8 63.48 -3.38 26.82
CA SER A 8 62.08 -3.22 27.23
C SER A 8 61.87 -1.69 27.20
N ARG A 9 60.61 -1.26 27.09
CA ARG A 9 60.03 -0.03 27.65
C ARG A 9 59.66 1.09 26.66
N ARG A 10 58.34 1.22 26.55
CA ARG A 10 57.51 2.42 26.82
C ARG A 10 57.31 3.43 25.69
N ALA A 11 56.09 3.96 25.75
CA ALA A 11 55.53 5.14 25.10
C ALA A 11 55.27 4.94 23.60
N GLY A 12 54.04 4.91 23.11
CA GLY A 12 52.87 5.66 23.54
C GLY A 12 52.68 6.79 22.55
N VAL A 13 51.86 6.56 21.52
CA VAL A 13 51.15 7.61 20.79
C VAL A 13 49.77 7.08 20.48
N LEU A 14 48.80 7.61 21.23
CA LEU A 14 47.38 7.55 20.93
C LEU A 14 47.14 8.30 19.62
N ALA A 15 46.87 7.57 18.54
CA ALA A 15 46.22 8.13 17.36
C ALA A 15 44.72 7.82 17.48
N ALA A 16 44.00 8.69 18.19
CA ALA A 16 42.55 8.69 18.18
C ALA A 16 42.09 9.20 16.80
N VAL A 17 41.92 8.27 15.85
CA VAL A 17 41.18 8.56 14.63
C VAL A 17 39.71 8.63 15.04
N ALA A 18 39.21 9.85 15.18
CA ALA A 18 37.78 10.11 15.28
C ALA A 18 37.15 9.70 13.94
N ALA A 19 36.67 8.45 13.88
CA ALA A 19 35.74 8.04 12.85
C ALA A 19 34.42 8.75 13.14
N SER A 20 34.18 9.87 12.46
CA SER A 20 32.85 10.44 12.32
C SER A 20 31.98 9.44 11.57
N VAL A 21 31.33 8.56 12.33
CA VAL A 21 30.18 7.80 11.85
C VAL A 21 29.10 8.84 11.58
N LEU A 22 28.97 9.26 10.33
CA LEU A 22 27.81 9.98 9.84
C LEU A 22 26.63 9.03 9.96
N VAL A 23 25.95 9.07 11.10
CA VAL A 23 24.62 8.48 11.23
C VAL A 23 23.71 9.36 10.39
N LEU A 24 23.40 8.92 9.16
CA LEU A 24 22.32 9.48 8.35
C LEU A 24 20.98 9.10 9.00
N SER A 25 20.68 9.68 10.15
CA SER A 25 19.33 9.65 10.72
C SER A 25 18.58 10.84 10.16
N GLY A 26 17.94 10.66 9.00
CA GLY A 26 17.12 11.72 8.40
C GLY A 26 16.82 11.53 6.92
N CYS A 27 16.16 10.44 6.55
CA CYS A 27 15.27 10.43 5.39
C CYS A 27 14.04 9.64 5.82
N ALA A 28 12.97 10.34 6.19
CA ALA A 28 11.65 9.75 6.13
C ALA A 28 11.53 9.11 4.74
N SER A 29 11.13 7.84 4.73
CA SER A 29 11.17 6.87 3.64
C SER A 29 10.41 7.33 2.38
N ALA A 30 10.93 8.34 1.68
CA ALA A 30 10.43 8.82 0.41
C ALA A 30 11.28 8.19 -0.71
N THR A 31 10.79 7.09 -1.29
CA THR A 31 11.35 6.56 -2.53
C THR A 31 11.00 7.53 -3.66
N PRO A 32 11.97 8.20 -4.31
CA PRO A 32 11.67 9.23 -5.32
C PRO A 32 10.77 8.67 -6.43
N GLY A 33 9.68 9.38 -6.74
CA GLY A 33 8.71 8.97 -7.77
C GLY A 33 7.81 7.79 -7.40
N ALA A 34 7.80 7.38 -6.14
CA ALA A 34 6.78 6.48 -5.58
C ALA A 34 5.63 7.30 -4.98
N ALA A 35 4.40 6.89 -5.25
CA ALA A 35 3.24 7.33 -4.49
C ALA A 35 3.09 6.49 -3.21
N ALA A 36 3.36 5.19 -3.30
CA ALA A 36 3.43 4.28 -2.17
C ALA A 36 4.40 3.12 -2.45
N VAL A 37 4.78 2.43 -1.40
CA VAL A 37 5.58 1.19 -1.44
C VAL A 37 4.87 0.16 -0.57
N VAL A 38 4.61 -1.03 -1.12
CA VAL A 38 4.01 -2.17 -0.43
C VAL A 38 5.05 -3.29 -0.42
N GLY A 39 5.74 -3.50 0.70
CA GLY A 39 6.89 -4.41 0.74
C GLY A 39 8.02 -3.92 -0.16
N ASN A 40 8.32 -4.70 -1.19
CA ASN A 40 9.33 -4.36 -2.20
C ASN A 40 8.72 -3.80 -3.49
N GLU A 41 7.39 -3.75 -3.58
CA GLU A 41 6.68 -3.28 -4.76
C GLU A 41 6.37 -1.80 -4.64
N ARG A 42 6.55 -1.09 -5.76
CA ARG A 42 6.39 0.36 -5.82
C ARG A 42 5.16 0.69 -6.63
N ILE A 43 4.25 1.45 -6.04
CA ILE A 43 3.22 2.19 -6.76
C ILE A 43 3.83 3.53 -7.19
N SER A 44 4.04 3.72 -8.50
CA SER A 44 4.64 4.97 -8.97
C SER A 44 3.63 6.12 -9.04
N GLU A 45 4.13 7.36 -8.94
CA GLU A 45 3.28 8.55 -9.13
C GLU A 45 2.67 8.59 -10.54
N ARG A 46 3.37 8.02 -11.52
CA ARG A 46 2.88 7.89 -12.89
C ARG A 46 1.69 6.94 -12.96
N ASP A 47 1.79 5.76 -12.36
CA ASP A 47 0.70 4.77 -12.40
C ASP A 47 -0.53 5.31 -11.66
N LEU A 48 -0.34 5.99 -10.52
CA LEU A 48 -1.42 6.69 -9.83
C LEU A 48 -2.06 7.77 -10.72
N THR A 49 -1.26 8.58 -11.42
CA THR A 49 -1.76 9.63 -12.32
C THR A 49 -2.55 9.00 -13.47
N GLU A 50 -2.02 7.96 -14.10
CA GLU A 50 -2.69 7.23 -15.18
C GLU A 50 -4.06 6.70 -14.71
N GLN A 51 -4.14 6.15 -13.49
CA GLN A 51 -5.38 5.63 -12.92
C GLN A 51 -6.42 6.72 -12.66
N VAL A 52 -6.00 7.86 -12.09
CA VAL A 52 -6.88 9.02 -11.87
C VAL A 52 -7.38 9.58 -13.21
N GLU A 53 -6.52 9.66 -14.22
CA GLU A 53 -6.91 10.11 -15.56
C GLU A 53 -7.94 9.19 -16.21
N GLN A 54 -7.82 7.86 -16.04
CA GLN A 54 -8.80 6.91 -16.57
C GLN A 54 -10.20 7.15 -15.99
N VAL A 55 -10.31 7.36 -14.68
CA VAL A 55 -11.58 7.71 -14.02
C VAL A 55 -12.14 9.02 -14.61
N LEU A 56 -11.32 10.06 -14.71
CA LEU A 56 -11.76 11.36 -15.25
C LEU A 56 -12.21 11.26 -16.71
N ARG A 57 -11.49 10.51 -17.56
CA ARG A 57 -11.86 10.26 -18.96
C ARG A 57 -13.19 9.52 -19.05
N ALA A 58 -13.39 8.48 -18.23
CA ALA A 58 -14.64 7.74 -18.18
C ALA A 58 -15.81 8.65 -17.75
N GLN A 59 -15.56 9.59 -16.82
CA GLN A 59 -16.52 10.61 -16.37
C GLN A 59 -16.70 11.77 -17.36
N ARG A 60 -15.96 11.79 -18.48
CA ARG A 60 -15.92 12.91 -19.44
C ARG A 60 -15.52 14.24 -18.80
N ARG A 61 -14.61 14.19 -17.84
CA ARG A 61 -14.01 15.37 -17.17
C ARG A 61 -12.60 15.65 -17.71
N PRO A 62 -12.13 16.90 -17.63
CA PRO A 62 -10.73 17.23 -17.94
C PRO A 62 -9.76 16.44 -17.04
N VAL A 63 -8.68 15.92 -17.59
CA VAL A 63 -7.69 15.11 -16.85
C VAL A 63 -6.93 15.89 -15.77
N ASP A 64 -6.86 17.21 -15.91
CA ASP A 64 -6.28 18.15 -14.95
C ASP A 64 -7.27 18.61 -13.87
N SER A 65 -8.49 18.05 -13.85
CA SER A 65 -9.56 18.41 -12.89
C SER A 65 -9.67 17.44 -11.71
N ALA A 66 -8.64 16.64 -11.44
CA ALA A 66 -8.60 15.72 -10.31
C ALA A 66 -8.77 16.46 -8.98
N SER A 67 -9.68 15.99 -8.13
CA SER A 67 -9.73 16.42 -6.74
C SER A 67 -8.68 15.66 -5.94
N GLU A 68 -8.20 16.26 -4.84
CA GLU A 68 -7.32 15.58 -3.89
C GLU A 68 -7.97 14.28 -3.37
N ALA A 69 -9.26 14.33 -3.06
CA ALA A 69 -10.02 13.15 -2.63
C ALA A 69 -9.96 12.00 -3.65
N LEU A 70 -10.13 12.28 -4.95
CA LEU A 70 -10.04 11.25 -6.00
C LEU A 70 -8.64 10.64 -6.07
N VAL A 71 -7.60 11.47 -5.94
CA VAL A 71 -6.21 11.00 -5.96
C VAL A 71 -5.94 10.08 -4.77
N VAL A 72 -6.36 10.48 -3.56
CA VAL A 72 -6.15 9.68 -2.34
C VAL A 72 -6.96 8.39 -2.39
N THR A 73 -8.25 8.41 -2.76
CA THR A 73 -9.05 7.18 -2.85
C THR A 73 -8.56 6.22 -3.93
N THR A 74 -8.00 6.75 -5.02
CA THR A 74 -7.35 5.91 -6.04
C THR A 74 -6.08 5.26 -5.49
N LEU A 75 -5.27 6.01 -4.73
CA LEU A 75 -4.06 5.47 -4.10
C LEU A 75 -4.41 4.40 -3.04
N ASP A 76 -5.44 4.63 -2.21
CA ASP A 76 -5.95 3.65 -1.25
C ASP A 76 -6.32 2.34 -1.94
N ARG A 77 -7.06 2.43 -3.06
CA ARG A 77 -7.43 1.28 -3.87
C ARG A 77 -6.20 0.54 -4.41
N MET A 78 -5.22 1.25 -4.96
CA MET A 78 -4.00 0.63 -5.49
C MET A 78 -3.20 -0.09 -4.40
N ILE A 79 -3.07 0.51 -3.22
CA ILE A 79 -2.36 -0.11 -2.08
C ILE A 79 -3.11 -1.37 -1.60
N THR A 80 -4.42 -1.25 -1.39
CA THR A 80 -5.24 -2.37 -0.90
C THR A 80 -5.33 -3.51 -1.92
N THR A 81 -5.39 -3.23 -3.23
CA THR A 81 -5.26 -4.26 -4.26
C THR A 81 -3.94 -5.01 -4.12
N GLN A 82 -2.80 -4.33 -4.08
CA GLN A 82 -1.50 -4.99 -3.97
C GLN A 82 -1.39 -5.83 -2.69
N LEU A 83 -1.86 -5.31 -1.55
CA LEU A 83 -1.86 -6.06 -0.30
C LEU A 83 -2.70 -7.35 -0.39
N VAL A 84 -3.90 -7.27 -0.95
CA VAL A 84 -4.79 -8.44 -1.11
C VAL A 84 -4.18 -9.46 -2.08
N GLU A 85 -3.61 -9.02 -3.20
CA GLU A 85 -2.99 -9.90 -4.20
C GLU A 85 -1.75 -10.60 -3.66
N GLN A 86 -0.86 -9.86 -2.97
CA GLN A 86 0.32 -10.45 -2.36
C GLN A 86 -0.05 -11.45 -1.25
N LEU A 87 -0.97 -11.09 -0.35
CA LEU A 87 -1.43 -11.99 0.71
C LEU A 87 -2.12 -13.24 0.13
N ALA A 88 -2.90 -13.08 -0.94
CA ALA A 88 -3.52 -14.21 -1.62
C ALA A 88 -2.47 -15.14 -2.24
N ALA A 89 -1.42 -14.58 -2.84
CA ALA A 89 -0.31 -15.36 -3.39
C ALA A 89 0.42 -16.16 -2.31
N GLU A 90 0.67 -15.57 -1.13
CA GLU A 90 1.28 -16.28 0.00
C GLU A 90 0.42 -17.42 0.55
N ASN A 91 -0.91 -17.29 0.44
CA ASN A 91 -1.88 -18.29 0.87
C ASN A 91 -2.32 -19.23 -0.26
N GLU A 92 -1.66 -19.18 -1.43
CA GLU A 92 -1.97 -19.99 -2.61
C GLU A 92 -3.44 -19.86 -3.09
N VAL A 93 -4.07 -18.70 -2.83
CA VAL A 93 -5.44 -18.41 -3.23
C VAL A 93 -5.44 -17.80 -4.63
N VAL A 94 -6.18 -18.44 -5.54
CA VAL A 94 -6.27 -18.02 -6.95
C VAL A 94 -7.73 -17.81 -7.38
N VAL A 95 -7.94 -16.88 -8.30
CA VAL A 95 -9.21 -16.67 -9.01
C VAL A 95 -9.01 -17.01 -10.48
N THR A 96 -9.81 -17.94 -10.98
CA THR A 96 -9.79 -18.34 -12.40
C THR A 96 -10.55 -17.34 -13.26
N GLN A 97 -10.26 -17.32 -14.56
CA GLN A 97 -11.00 -16.42 -15.46
C GLN A 97 -12.51 -16.77 -15.50
N GLY A 98 -12.85 -18.06 -15.44
CA GLY A 98 -14.25 -18.48 -15.44
C GLY A 98 -15.03 -18.01 -14.21
N GLU A 99 -14.40 -17.97 -13.02
CA GLU A 99 -15.01 -17.43 -11.81
C GLU A 99 -15.25 -15.92 -11.91
N LEU A 100 -14.26 -15.18 -12.43
CA LEU A 100 -14.35 -13.74 -12.62
C LEU A 100 -15.46 -13.39 -13.63
N ASP A 101 -15.44 -13.99 -14.81
CA ASP A 101 -16.44 -13.76 -15.87
C ASP A 101 -17.85 -14.07 -15.39
N ALA A 102 -18.04 -15.21 -14.70
CA ALA A 102 -19.33 -15.60 -14.14
C ALA A 102 -19.82 -14.61 -13.09
N THR A 103 -18.92 -14.13 -12.23
CA THR A 103 -19.26 -13.14 -11.20
C THR A 103 -19.69 -11.81 -11.84
N ILE A 104 -18.91 -11.28 -12.78
CA ILE A 104 -19.25 -10.04 -13.49
C ILE A 104 -20.57 -10.18 -14.27
N ALA A 105 -20.81 -11.33 -14.91
CA ALA A 105 -22.07 -11.60 -15.60
C ALA A 105 -23.27 -11.51 -14.65
N ASN A 106 -23.19 -12.11 -13.45
CA ASN A 106 -24.25 -12.06 -12.44
C ASN A 106 -24.55 -10.63 -11.99
N TYR A 107 -23.51 -9.82 -11.72
CA TYR A 107 -23.71 -8.41 -11.32
C TYR A 107 -24.33 -7.57 -12.44
N VAL A 108 -24.00 -7.87 -13.69
CA VAL A 108 -24.55 -7.16 -14.84
C VAL A 108 -26.00 -7.51 -15.08
N GLU A 109 -26.36 -8.78 -14.94
CA GLU A 109 -27.75 -9.21 -14.97
C GLU A 109 -28.55 -8.55 -13.84
N ALA A 110 -28.02 -8.57 -12.61
CA ALA A 110 -28.65 -7.93 -11.45
C ALA A 110 -28.81 -6.41 -11.59
N SER A 111 -27.90 -5.75 -12.33
CA SER A 111 -27.96 -4.32 -12.61
C SER A 111 -28.91 -3.95 -13.75
N GLY A 112 -29.53 -4.94 -14.42
CA GLY A 112 -30.42 -4.71 -15.56
C GLY A 112 -29.69 -4.46 -16.89
N GLY A 113 -28.41 -4.80 -17.00
CA GLY A 113 -27.61 -4.70 -18.22
C GLY A 113 -26.24 -4.04 -18.03
N ARG A 114 -25.39 -4.15 -19.07
CA ARG A 114 -23.98 -3.74 -19.02
C ARG A 114 -23.80 -2.23 -18.82
N GLU A 115 -24.62 -1.43 -19.50
CA GLU A 115 -24.58 0.03 -19.39
C GLU A 115 -24.97 0.51 -17.98
N ALA A 116 -26.07 -0.02 -17.42
CA ALA A 116 -26.52 0.33 -16.08
C ALA A 116 -25.45 -0.02 -15.04
N PHE A 117 -24.87 -1.22 -15.12
CA PHE A 117 -23.77 -1.65 -14.27
C PHE A 117 -22.56 -0.72 -14.33
N GLN A 118 -22.07 -0.41 -15.54
CA GLN A 118 -20.92 0.49 -15.73
C GLN A 118 -21.20 1.90 -15.21
N ASN A 119 -22.41 2.44 -15.43
CA ASN A 119 -22.80 3.75 -14.92
C ASN A 119 -22.83 3.79 -13.39
N THR A 120 -23.28 2.71 -12.73
CA THR A 120 -23.28 2.60 -11.27
C THR A 120 -21.87 2.58 -10.68
N LEU A 121 -20.92 1.91 -11.35
CA LEU A 121 -19.52 1.89 -10.91
C LEU A 121 -18.83 3.22 -11.18
N LEU A 122 -19.09 3.84 -12.34
CA LEU A 122 -18.52 5.13 -12.68
C LEU A 122 -18.97 6.26 -11.73
N ALA A 123 -20.19 6.16 -11.20
CA ALA A 123 -20.69 7.06 -10.16
C ALA A 123 -19.93 6.92 -8.82
N GLN A 124 -19.14 5.86 -8.65
CA GLN A 124 -18.28 5.58 -7.50
C GLN A 124 -16.80 5.72 -7.85
N ASP A 125 -16.47 6.51 -8.88
CA ASP A 125 -15.09 6.76 -9.32
C ASP A 125 -14.33 5.48 -9.74
N LEU A 126 -15.05 4.48 -10.26
CA LEU A 126 -14.48 3.26 -10.83
C LEU A 126 -14.60 3.30 -12.36
N ALA A 127 -13.45 3.29 -13.04
CA ALA A 127 -13.43 3.28 -14.49
C ALA A 127 -13.85 1.89 -15.02
N PRO A 128 -14.45 1.80 -16.23
CA PRO A 128 -14.79 0.51 -16.82
C PRO A 128 -13.61 -0.47 -16.95
N ASP A 129 -12.41 0.05 -17.15
CA ASP A 129 -11.18 -0.75 -17.29
C ASP A 129 -10.73 -1.35 -15.95
N ASP A 130 -11.21 -0.83 -14.82
CA ASP A 130 -10.87 -1.29 -13.46
C ASP A 130 -11.78 -2.43 -12.98
N ILE A 131 -12.84 -2.75 -13.72
CA ILE A 131 -13.88 -3.67 -13.28
C ILE A 131 -13.30 -5.06 -13.02
N ASP A 132 -12.51 -5.58 -13.95
CA ASP A 132 -11.96 -6.94 -13.83
C ASP A 132 -11.03 -7.07 -12.61
N GLU A 133 -10.18 -6.07 -12.38
CA GLU A 133 -9.28 -6.02 -11.22
C GLU A 133 -10.07 -5.93 -9.92
N LEU A 134 -11.03 -5.00 -9.84
CA LEU A 134 -11.90 -4.84 -8.68
C LEU A 134 -12.59 -6.15 -8.30
N PHE A 135 -13.16 -6.84 -9.27
CA PHE A 135 -13.86 -8.10 -9.01
C PHE A 135 -12.90 -9.24 -8.66
N ARG A 136 -11.71 -9.28 -9.27
CA ARG A 136 -10.67 -10.24 -8.90
C ARG A 136 -10.25 -10.06 -7.44
N VAL A 137 -9.94 -8.83 -7.02
CA VAL A 137 -9.54 -8.51 -5.64
C VAL A 137 -10.65 -8.88 -4.65
N ASN A 138 -11.91 -8.56 -4.95
CA ASN A 138 -13.05 -8.95 -4.11
C ASN A 138 -13.20 -10.47 -3.98
N LEU A 139 -13.01 -11.22 -5.07
CA LEU A 139 -13.07 -12.67 -5.04
C LEU A 139 -11.90 -13.27 -4.26
N LEU A 140 -10.69 -12.72 -4.39
CA LEU A 140 -9.53 -13.12 -3.57
C LEU A 140 -9.81 -12.88 -2.09
N ALA A 141 -10.29 -11.69 -1.72
CA ALA A 141 -10.65 -11.34 -0.35
C ALA A 141 -11.74 -12.26 0.21
N GLN A 142 -12.78 -12.57 -0.57
CA GLN A 142 -13.84 -13.50 -0.17
C GLN A 142 -13.29 -14.91 0.07
N LYS A 143 -12.48 -15.44 -0.85
CA LYS A 143 -11.86 -16.77 -0.71
C LYS A 143 -10.95 -16.84 0.51
N MET A 144 -10.14 -15.81 0.75
CA MET A 144 -9.30 -15.73 1.94
C MET A 144 -10.10 -15.56 3.22
N GLY A 145 -11.21 -14.82 3.21
CA GLY A 145 -12.11 -14.74 4.36
C GLY A 145 -12.64 -16.12 4.78
N VAL A 146 -13.06 -16.94 3.81
CA VAL A 146 -13.45 -18.34 4.05
C VAL A 146 -12.27 -19.19 4.50
N LEU A 147 -11.07 -18.97 3.94
CA LEU A 147 -9.86 -19.70 4.35
C LEU A 147 -9.49 -19.43 5.82
N PHE A 148 -9.55 -18.17 6.25
CA PHE A 148 -9.18 -17.73 7.59
C PHE A 148 -10.27 -18.02 8.63
N ASP A 149 -11.54 -18.05 8.23
CA ASP A 149 -12.66 -18.43 9.09
C ASP A 149 -13.64 -19.42 8.39
N PRO A 150 -13.27 -20.71 8.28
CA PRO A 150 -14.04 -21.70 7.52
C PRO A 150 -15.42 -22.03 8.11
N SER A 151 -15.62 -21.77 9.40
CA SER A 151 -16.90 -21.98 10.11
C SER A 151 -17.62 -20.67 10.43
N GLY A 152 -17.10 -19.56 9.92
CA GLY A 152 -17.59 -18.21 10.15
C GLY A 152 -18.87 -17.87 9.40
N THR A 153 -19.47 -16.75 9.80
CA THR A 153 -20.50 -16.07 9.01
C THR A 153 -19.83 -15.12 8.01
N PRO A 154 -20.54 -14.60 7.00
CA PRO A 154 -19.99 -13.60 6.09
C PRO A 154 -19.36 -12.39 6.81
N GLU A 155 -19.92 -11.99 7.94
CA GLU A 155 -19.42 -10.87 8.75
C GLU A 155 -18.09 -11.20 9.44
N THR A 156 -17.96 -12.41 10.03
CA THR A 156 -16.71 -12.81 10.70
C THR A 156 -15.62 -13.11 9.67
N GLN A 157 -15.97 -13.68 8.52
CA GLN A 157 -15.04 -13.87 7.39
C GLN A 157 -14.53 -12.53 6.86
N SER A 158 -15.42 -11.54 6.68
CA SER A 158 -15.04 -10.18 6.25
C SER A 158 -14.10 -9.52 7.27
N SER A 159 -14.37 -9.71 8.56
CA SER A 159 -13.52 -9.20 9.64
C SER A 159 -12.16 -9.89 9.68
N ALA A 160 -12.12 -11.21 9.43
CA ALA A 160 -10.90 -12.00 9.41
C ALA A 160 -9.97 -11.58 8.26
N ILE A 161 -10.51 -11.39 7.04
CA ILE A 161 -9.69 -10.89 5.93
C ILE A 161 -9.23 -9.46 6.17
N PHE A 162 -10.07 -8.57 6.69
CA PHE A 162 -9.65 -7.20 7.01
C PHE A 162 -8.48 -7.19 8.01
N ALA A 163 -8.58 -7.97 9.09
CA ALA A 163 -7.52 -8.08 10.08
C ALA A 163 -6.23 -8.69 9.49
N ALA A 164 -6.36 -9.69 8.60
CA ALA A 164 -5.22 -10.30 7.94
C ALA A 164 -4.50 -9.33 6.99
N VAL A 165 -5.23 -8.54 6.19
CA VAL A 165 -4.65 -7.54 5.29
C VAL A 165 -3.99 -6.40 6.09
N ALA A 166 -4.60 -5.95 7.19
CA ALA A 166 -4.01 -4.96 8.09
C ALA A 166 -2.69 -5.45 8.69
N ALA A 167 -2.67 -6.68 9.24
CA ALA A 167 -1.46 -7.29 9.79
C ALA A 167 -0.38 -7.48 8.71
N TYR A 168 -0.76 -7.96 7.52
CA TYR A 168 0.14 -8.13 6.39
C TYR A 168 0.74 -6.79 5.95
N SER A 169 -0.07 -5.72 5.91
CA SER A 169 0.41 -4.38 5.58
C SER A 169 1.47 -3.86 6.56
N GLU A 170 1.37 -4.19 7.84
CA GLU A 170 2.40 -3.86 8.84
C GLU A 170 3.66 -4.71 8.63
N GLU A 171 3.47 -6.00 8.38
CA GLU A 171 4.54 -6.97 8.15
C GLU A 171 5.43 -6.58 6.96
N VAL A 172 4.82 -6.20 5.83
CA VAL A 172 5.57 -5.77 4.64
C VAL A 172 6.04 -4.32 4.72
N GLY A 173 5.66 -3.57 5.76
CA GLY A 173 6.11 -2.18 5.94
C GLY A 173 5.58 -1.24 4.87
N THR A 174 4.27 -1.27 4.60
CA THR A 174 3.63 -0.35 3.65
C THR A 174 3.90 1.11 4.01
N THR A 175 4.32 1.90 3.03
CA THR A 175 4.57 3.34 3.20
C THR A 175 3.96 4.15 2.07
N VAL A 176 3.61 5.40 2.37
CA VAL A 176 3.01 6.35 1.44
C VAL A 176 3.87 7.60 1.38
N SER A 177 4.02 8.17 0.19
CA SER A 177 4.77 9.41 0.01
C SER A 177 4.09 10.55 0.78
N PRO A 178 4.84 11.35 1.58
CA PRO A 178 4.27 12.37 2.46
C PRO A 178 3.35 13.39 1.78
N ARG A 179 3.48 13.57 0.47
CA ARG A 179 2.61 14.45 -0.33
C ARG A 179 1.14 13.98 -0.41
N TYR A 180 0.89 12.68 -0.22
CA TYR A 180 -0.45 12.09 -0.28
C TYR A 180 -1.02 11.84 1.12
N GLY A 181 -0.16 11.76 2.13
CA GLY A 181 -0.55 11.56 3.52
C GLY A 181 0.31 10.52 4.23
N GLN A 182 -0.30 9.83 5.17
CA GLN A 182 0.31 8.74 5.93
C GLN A 182 -0.56 7.49 5.84
N TRP A 183 0.07 6.34 5.59
CA TRP A 183 -0.64 5.07 5.63
C TRP A 183 -1.09 4.72 7.06
N ASP A 184 -2.38 4.44 7.23
CA ASP A 184 -2.97 3.87 8.44
C ASP A 184 -3.30 2.39 8.18
N PRO A 185 -2.49 1.44 8.68
CA PRO A 185 -2.74 0.01 8.46
C PRO A 185 -4.00 -0.49 9.17
N ALA A 186 -4.42 0.14 10.27
CA ALA A 186 -5.63 -0.27 11.00
C ALA A 186 -6.91 0.12 10.24
N GLY A 187 -6.86 1.22 9.50
CA GLY A 187 -7.93 1.68 8.61
C GLY A 187 -7.82 1.17 7.17
N LEU A 188 -6.66 0.62 6.77
CA LEU A 188 -6.30 0.31 5.39
C LEU A 188 -6.53 1.50 4.44
N LEU A 189 -6.13 2.69 4.89
CA LEU A 189 -6.37 3.94 4.19
C LEU A 189 -5.23 4.93 4.39
N VAL A 190 -5.12 5.90 3.48
CA VAL A 190 -4.23 7.05 3.62
C VAL A 190 -4.93 8.12 4.44
N GLY A 191 -4.42 8.32 5.67
CA GLY A 191 -4.79 9.41 6.55
C GLY A 191 -4.02 10.69 6.25
N PRO A 192 -4.38 11.81 6.91
CA PRO A 192 -3.61 13.05 6.81
C PRO A 192 -2.16 12.82 7.27
N PRO A 193 -1.19 13.61 6.76
CA PRO A 193 0.19 13.52 7.25
C PRO A 193 0.25 13.85 8.76
N PRO A 194 1.24 13.33 9.50
CA PRO A 194 1.38 13.63 10.92
C PRO A 194 1.52 15.13 11.14
N ASN A 195 0.71 15.70 12.03
CA ASN A 195 0.87 17.07 12.49
C ASN A 195 2.03 17.16 13.49
N ASP A 196 3.28 17.16 13.02
CA ASP A 196 4.46 17.31 13.88
C ASP A 196 4.92 18.77 14.05
N LEU A 197 4.23 19.74 13.42
CA LEU A 197 4.55 21.15 13.51
C LEU A 197 3.65 21.90 14.51
N SER A 198 4.26 22.30 15.63
CA SER A 198 3.85 23.39 16.54
C SER A 198 2.80 23.09 17.62
N VAL A 199 3.21 22.44 18.70
CA VAL A 199 2.78 22.92 20.03
C VAL A 199 3.84 23.93 20.47
N PRO A 200 3.57 25.25 20.52
CA PRO A 200 4.53 26.17 21.12
C PRO A 200 4.74 25.74 22.57
N ILE A 201 6.02 25.56 22.97
CA ILE A 201 6.38 25.34 24.37
C ILE A 201 5.79 26.52 25.16
N GLN A 202 4.72 26.26 25.91
CA GLN A 202 4.21 27.20 26.90
C GLN A 202 5.20 27.18 28.07
N ILE A 203 6.26 27.98 27.96
CA ILE A 203 7.09 28.33 29.12
C ILE A 203 6.23 29.20 30.03
N SER A 204 5.75 28.60 31.12
CA SER A 204 5.08 29.29 32.25
C SER A 204 6.10 30.01 33.12
#